data_AF-A0AA96J1C8-F1
#
_entry.id   AF-A0AA96J1C8-F1
#
_cell.length_a   1.000
_cell.length_b   1.000
_cell.length_c   1.000
_cell.angle_alpha   90.00
_cell.angle_beta   90.00
_cell.angle_gamma   90.00
#
_symmetry.space_group_name_H-M   'P 1'
#
loop_
_entity.id
_entity.type
_entity.pdbx_description
1 polymer ?
#
loop_
_entity_poly.entity_id
_entity_poly.type
_entity_poly.pdbx_seq_one_letter_code
_entity_poly.pdbx_strand_id
1 'polypeptide(L)'
;MSGPNTHDADALSGAIYFAVGRGTEGGPSSYHLSIAGVTSGTSDPNWGKADKIVADSGYSLGTIQVDLGKRGTWALGSIDGSAPKAGETTYVDGIIDQSEKYAKDHGLKFTQDKAQLRADLLTHGNGENGRTTLSFINKDTRDSINAWASSEDGQKWIHKNVDYPQIKNATQSAMDMLDKYGKNIPEDHRLETIAILAKTENQMPSQMKKFEKVLKDGGDYDDVLAKANEIKGKYAYYDGPKAAAMAAEYKQAFDDPQKAAALERAQTKVSDANFNPAKAGDDADVKEALKAIGQGGRAHGGHGALKQGAHGDEVTKLQTDLAKLGYTDAHGRPLKPDGDFGPGTKAAVEKFQHDHHMKEDGVAGPKTLEALKKAAHPQVSLADPHNPGHAMYDQALQNVRAIDAARGRASDKMTENFAGSLAASARTHGLDRIDHVVLSDDGRRAYAVQGELNSPFKRIAEVDVAQSVAKPLEQSSTEFQRAAQQPQQPGQAPPQQHQQPPQTPQHEPQSMHR
;
A
#
# COMPACT_ATOMS: atom_id res chain seq x y z
N MET A 1 23.46 -10.34 -6.58
CA MET A 1 22.29 -10.93 -5.90
C MET A 1 21.44 -9.75 -5.45
N SER A 2 20.25 -9.57 -6.01
CA SER A 2 19.37 -8.43 -5.73
C SER A 2 18.32 -8.85 -4.69
N GLY A 3 18.72 -8.97 -3.43
CA GLY A 3 17.80 -9.29 -2.33
C GLY A 3 18.42 -9.05 -0.96
N PRO A 4 17.61 -8.95 0.11
CA PRO A 4 18.11 -8.80 1.48
C PRO A 4 18.98 -10.00 1.88
N ASN A 5 19.94 -9.78 2.79
CA ASN A 5 20.77 -10.87 3.29
C ASN A 5 19.94 -11.86 4.13
N THR A 6 19.62 -13.00 3.53
CA THR A 6 18.79 -14.10 4.07
C THR A 6 19.51 -14.98 5.09
N HIS A 7 20.76 -14.64 5.44
CA HIS A 7 21.57 -15.31 6.47
C HIS A 7 21.86 -14.38 7.66
N ASP A 8 21.39 -13.13 7.63
CA ASP A 8 21.51 -12.17 8.73
C ASP A 8 20.12 -11.91 9.33
N ALA A 9 19.87 -12.44 10.52
CA ALA A 9 18.57 -12.33 11.16
C ALA A 9 18.17 -10.90 11.49
N ASP A 10 19.14 -10.02 11.82
CA ASP A 10 18.85 -8.63 12.16
C ASP A 10 18.48 -7.83 10.91
N ALA A 11 19.23 -8.03 9.81
CA ALA A 11 18.90 -7.42 8.52
C ALA A 11 17.57 -7.96 7.95
N LEU A 12 17.38 -9.28 8.02
CA LEU A 12 16.23 -9.96 7.44
C LEU A 12 14.92 -9.67 8.18
N SER A 13 14.98 -9.49 9.51
CA SER A 13 13.78 -9.16 10.31
C SER A 13 13.11 -7.87 9.84
N GLY A 14 13.89 -6.88 9.40
CA GLY A 14 13.34 -5.66 8.79
C GLY A 14 12.61 -5.93 7.48
N ALA A 15 13.13 -6.82 6.62
CA ALA A 15 12.49 -7.19 5.36
C ALA A 15 11.19 -7.97 5.61
N ILE A 16 11.23 -8.91 6.55
CA ILE A 16 10.07 -9.70 6.96
C ILE A 16 9.01 -8.83 7.64
N TYR A 17 9.37 -7.79 8.39
CA TYR A 17 8.41 -6.81 8.90
C TYR A 17 7.57 -6.19 7.77
N PHE A 18 8.20 -5.84 6.63
CA PHE A 18 7.47 -5.32 5.47
C PHE A 18 6.64 -6.40 4.78
N ALA A 19 7.23 -7.54 4.44
CA ALA A 19 6.53 -8.59 3.68
C ALA A 19 5.39 -9.25 4.48
N VAL A 20 5.65 -9.58 5.74
CA VAL A 20 4.73 -10.35 6.61
C VAL A 20 3.85 -9.40 7.43
N GLY A 21 4.44 -8.54 8.27
CA GLY A 21 3.70 -7.65 9.15
C GLY A 21 2.86 -6.65 8.36
N ARG A 22 3.52 -5.70 7.69
CA ARG A 22 2.84 -4.66 6.91
C ARG A 22 2.11 -5.23 5.68
N GLY A 23 2.72 -6.17 4.95
CA GLY A 23 2.19 -6.68 3.68
C GLY A 23 0.97 -7.58 3.85
N THR A 24 1.00 -8.52 4.80
CA THR A 24 -0.08 -9.51 4.95
C THR A 24 -1.04 -9.24 6.10
N GLU A 25 -0.59 -8.64 7.20
CA GLU A 25 -1.34 -8.56 8.46
C GLU A 25 -1.83 -7.15 8.81
N GLY A 26 -1.11 -6.08 8.44
CA GLY A 26 -1.36 -4.80 9.06
C GLY A 26 -1.23 -3.55 8.20
N GLY A 27 -2.17 -2.62 8.41
CA GLY A 27 -2.12 -1.23 7.93
C GLY A 27 -2.27 -0.27 9.12
N PRO A 28 -2.55 1.03 8.91
CA PRO A 28 -2.78 1.98 10.00
C PRO A 28 -3.89 1.55 10.99
N SER A 29 -4.86 0.76 10.53
CA SER A 29 -5.93 0.18 11.35
C SER A 29 -5.47 -0.89 12.36
N SER A 30 -4.22 -1.33 12.27
CA SER A 30 -3.60 -2.31 13.19
C SER A 30 -3.44 -1.78 14.62
N TYR A 31 -3.55 -0.47 14.81
CA TYR A 31 -3.42 0.19 16.11
C TYR A 31 -4.78 0.45 16.78
N HIS A 32 -5.72 -0.47 16.55
CA HIS A 32 -7.00 -0.56 17.23
C HIS A 32 -7.24 -2.02 17.59
N LEU A 33 -7.93 -2.25 18.71
CA LEU A 33 -8.47 -3.58 19.02
C LEU A 33 -9.39 -4.01 17.88
N SER A 34 -9.01 -5.08 17.22
CA SER A 34 -9.84 -5.73 16.21
C SER A 34 -10.40 -7.03 16.75
N ILE A 35 -11.61 -7.39 16.33
CA ILE A 35 -12.22 -8.67 16.66
C ILE A 35 -12.34 -9.47 15.36
N ALA A 36 -11.53 -10.52 15.24
CA ALA A 36 -11.64 -11.44 14.11
C ALA A 36 -12.89 -12.32 14.23
N GLY A 37 -13.46 -12.78 13.10
CA GLY A 37 -14.41 -13.90 13.07
C GLY A 37 -15.85 -13.64 13.54
N VAL A 38 -16.27 -12.39 13.75
CA VAL A 38 -17.68 -12.07 14.03
C VAL A 38 -18.40 -11.71 12.73
N THR A 39 -19.45 -12.46 12.36
CA THR A 39 -19.96 -12.48 10.97
C THR A 39 -21.33 -11.84 10.75
N SER A 40 -21.95 -11.25 11.79
CA SER A 40 -23.24 -10.55 11.68
C SER A 40 -23.56 -9.72 12.92
N GLY A 41 -24.15 -8.54 12.73
CA GLY A 41 -24.73 -7.73 13.81
C GLY A 41 -23.77 -6.76 14.52
N THR A 42 -22.45 -6.88 14.28
CA THR A 42 -21.42 -6.09 14.99
C THR A 42 -20.83 -5.00 14.09
N SER A 43 -21.24 -3.75 14.33
CA SER A 43 -20.57 -2.57 13.77
C SER A 43 -19.58 -2.03 14.80
N ASP A 44 -18.39 -1.62 14.35
CA ASP A 44 -17.28 -1.14 15.19
C ASP A 44 -17.65 -0.18 16.35
N PRO A 45 -18.63 0.74 16.25
CA PRO A 45 -18.99 1.55 17.43
C PRO A 45 -19.78 0.79 18.50
N ASN A 46 -20.59 -0.20 18.13
CA ASN A 46 -21.58 -0.83 19.03
C ASN A 46 -21.20 -2.24 19.47
N TRP A 47 -20.20 -2.86 18.84
CA TRP A 47 -19.81 -4.27 18.99
C TRP A 47 -20.96 -5.29 18.85
N GLY A 48 -22.19 -4.83 18.63
CA GLY A 48 -23.39 -5.58 18.27
C GLY A 48 -23.78 -6.69 19.22
N LYS A 49 -24.81 -7.44 18.83
CA LYS A 49 -24.94 -8.84 19.26
C LYS A 49 -24.13 -9.67 18.27
N ALA A 50 -23.19 -10.47 18.75
CA ALA A 50 -22.51 -11.46 17.93
C ALA A 50 -23.48 -12.64 17.73
N ASP A 51 -24.28 -12.58 16.66
CA ASP A 51 -25.23 -13.65 16.35
C ASP A 51 -24.53 -14.94 15.87
N LYS A 52 -23.27 -14.83 15.44
CA LYS A 52 -22.43 -15.95 15.03
C LYS A 52 -20.95 -15.63 15.29
N ILE A 53 -20.35 -16.41 16.18
CA ILE A 53 -18.92 -16.39 16.49
C ILE A 53 -18.26 -17.53 15.71
N VAL A 54 -17.32 -17.20 14.82
CA VAL A 54 -16.55 -18.20 14.06
C VAL A 54 -15.40 -18.71 14.93
N ALA A 55 -14.95 -19.95 14.70
CA ALA A 55 -13.73 -20.47 15.30
C ALA A 55 -12.55 -19.49 15.12
N ASP A 56 -11.68 -19.38 16.12
CA ASP A 56 -10.53 -18.47 16.13
C ASP A 56 -10.91 -16.97 16.11
N SER A 57 -12.09 -16.61 16.60
CA SER A 57 -12.45 -15.21 16.86
C SER A 57 -11.75 -14.72 18.13
N GLY A 58 -11.32 -13.46 18.20
CA GLY A 58 -10.66 -12.94 19.40
C GLY A 58 -10.15 -11.53 19.19
N TYR A 59 -9.68 -10.91 20.28
CA TYR A 59 -9.05 -9.60 20.23
C TYR A 59 -7.65 -9.70 19.63
N SER A 60 -7.32 -8.80 18.73
CA SER A 60 -5.95 -8.62 18.26
C SER A 60 -5.53 -7.16 18.17
N LEU A 61 -4.22 -6.96 18.24
CA LEU A 61 -3.58 -5.64 18.17
C LEU A 61 -2.22 -5.76 17.47
N GLY A 62 -1.79 -4.69 16.82
CA GLY A 62 -0.46 -4.58 16.22
C GLY A 62 -0.43 -4.95 14.73
N THR A 63 0.67 -4.57 14.08
CA THR A 63 0.89 -4.85 12.66
C THR A 63 1.16 -6.31 12.39
N ILE A 64 1.68 -7.07 13.37
CA ILE A 64 1.80 -8.53 13.31
C ILE A 64 0.61 -9.27 13.96
N GLN A 65 -0.50 -8.54 14.16
CA GLN A 65 -1.79 -9.00 14.70
C GLN A 65 -1.67 -10.11 15.73
N VAL A 66 -1.38 -9.74 16.98
CA VAL A 66 -1.30 -10.71 18.08
C VAL A 66 -2.71 -11.07 18.53
N ASP A 67 -3.12 -12.32 18.30
CA ASP A 67 -4.34 -12.87 18.90
C ASP A 67 -4.16 -12.99 20.42
N LEU A 68 -4.80 -12.10 21.16
CA LEU A 68 -4.73 -12.05 22.61
C LEU A 68 -5.38 -13.27 23.26
N GLY A 69 -6.39 -13.88 22.65
CA GLY A 69 -6.99 -15.11 23.17
C GLY A 69 -6.03 -16.30 23.12
N LYS A 70 -5.15 -16.35 22.11
CA LYS A 70 -4.16 -17.43 21.93
C LYS A 70 -2.81 -17.15 22.59
N ARG A 71 -2.38 -15.90 22.56
CA ARG A 71 -1.03 -15.47 22.94
C ARG A 71 -1.01 -14.59 24.19
N GLY A 72 -2.17 -14.14 24.68
CA GLY A 72 -2.25 -13.10 25.70
C GLY A 72 -1.58 -13.42 27.03
N THR A 73 -1.34 -14.71 27.31
CA THR A 73 -0.62 -15.19 28.50
C THR A 73 0.87 -15.45 28.26
N TRP A 74 1.35 -15.31 27.02
CA TRP A 74 2.76 -15.48 26.67
C TRP A 74 3.52 -14.20 26.96
N ALA A 75 4.84 -14.31 27.18
CA ALA A 75 5.70 -13.13 27.31
C ALA A 75 5.60 -12.21 26.09
N LEU A 76 5.69 -10.90 26.31
CA LEU A 76 5.68 -9.89 25.24
C LEU A 76 6.70 -10.23 24.15
N GLY A 77 6.25 -10.21 22.90
CA GLY A 77 7.07 -10.53 21.73
C GLY A 77 7.35 -12.03 21.51
N SER A 78 6.90 -12.93 22.39
CA SER A 78 7.13 -14.37 22.23
C SER A 78 6.26 -15.01 21.14
N ILE A 79 6.79 -16.09 20.55
CA ILE A 79 6.13 -16.95 19.56
C ILE A 79 5.98 -18.41 20.01
N ASP A 80 6.57 -18.80 21.14
CA ASP A 80 6.81 -20.21 21.48
C ASP A 80 5.83 -20.82 22.49
N GLY A 81 4.81 -20.06 22.92
CA GLY A 81 3.82 -20.54 23.88
C GLY A 81 4.34 -20.89 25.26
N SER A 82 5.55 -20.43 25.61
CA SER A 82 6.11 -20.63 26.94
C SER A 82 5.43 -19.73 27.99
N ALA A 83 5.34 -20.26 29.21
CA ALA A 83 4.87 -19.48 30.34
C ALA A 83 5.89 -18.37 30.67
N PRO A 84 5.44 -17.14 30.97
CA PRO A 84 6.33 -16.04 31.30
C PRO A 84 7.12 -16.36 32.56
N LYS A 85 8.39 -15.95 32.58
CA LYS A 85 9.22 -16.02 33.79
C LYS A 85 8.76 -15.01 34.83
N ALA A 86 9.16 -15.21 36.08
CA ALA A 86 8.83 -14.27 37.15
C ALA A 86 9.30 -12.84 36.78
N GLY A 87 8.37 -11.89 36.74
CA GLY A 87 8.62 -10.50 36.39
C GLY A 87 8.49 -10.15 34.90
N GLU A 88 8.28 -11.14 34.02
CA GLU A 88 7.97 -10.86 32.61
C GLU A 88 6.52 -10.41 32.44
N THR A 89 6.34 -9.38 31.61
CA THR A 89 5.02 -8.89 31.23
C THR A 89 4.49 -9.70 30.05
N THR A 90 3.21 -10.07 30.09
CA THR A 90 2.54 -10.74 28.97
C THR A 90 1.94 -9.75 27.99
N TYR A 91 1.53 -10.21 26.81
CA TYR A 91 0.85 -9.37 25.83
C TYR A 91 -0.35 -8.61 26.40
N VAL A 92 -1.25 -9.30 27.11
CA VAL A 92 -2.45 -8.65 27.66
C VAL A 92 -2.11 -7.74 28.84
N ASP A 93 -1.21 -8.17 29.73
CA ASP A 93 -0.85 -7.37 30.91
C ASP A 93 -0.19 -6.04 30.49
N GLY A 94 0.71 -6.09 29.50
CA GLY A 94 1.35 -4.89 28.96
C GLY A 94 0.37 -3.91 28.32
N ILE A 95 -0.59 -4.42 27.54
CA ILE A 95 -1.64 -3.59 26.91
C ILE A 95 -2.52 -2.92 27.97
N ILE A 96 -2.93 -3.66 29.01
CA ILE A 96 -3.76 -3.12 30.10
C ILE A 96 -3.02 -2.00 30.83
N ASP A 97 -1.77 -2.23 31.22
CA ASP A 97 -0.99 -1.25 32.00
C ASP A 97 -0.72 0.04 31.21
N GLN A 98 -0.38 -0.09 29.92
CA GLN A 98 -0.16 1.09 29.08
C GLN A 98 -1.44 1.86 28.80
N SER A 99 -2.54 1.16 28.53
CA SER A 99 -3.84 1.78 28.25
C SER A 99 -4.41 2.49 29.49
N GLU A 100 -4.27 1.89 30.67
CA GLU A 100 -4.69 2.53 31.92
C GLU A 100 -3.89 3.81 32.18
N LYS A 101 -2.56 3.73 32.05
CA LYS A 101 -1.68 4.90 32.20
C LYS A 101 -2.10 6.02 31.24
N TYR A 102 -2.29 5.69 29.97
CA TYR A 102 -2.71 6.65 28.96
C TYR A 102 -4.08 7.26 29.30
N ALA A 103 -5.05 6.44 29.70
CA ALA A 103 -6.38 6.92 30.07
C ALA A 103 -6.34 7.89 31.26
N LYS A 104 -5.55 7.57 32.29
CA LYS A 104 -5.33 8.45 33.44
C LYS A 104 -4.71 9.79 33.02
N ASP A 105 -3.67 9.74 32.19
CA ASP A 105 -2.93 10.92 31.76
C ASP A 105 -3.79 11.85 30.84
N HIS A 106 -4.85 11.32 30.23
CA HIS A 106 -5.73 12.04 29.29
C HIS A 106 -7.18 12.23 29.80
N GLY A 107 -7.47 11.91 31.06
CA GLY A 107 -8.81 12.04 31.65
C GLY A 107 -9.88 11.14 31.01
N LEU A 108 -9.46 10.02 30.39
CA LEU A 108 -10.35 9.03 29.81
C LEU A 108 -10.79 8.00 30.85
N LYS A 109 -11.94 7.37 30.62
CA LYS A 109 -12.46 6.33 31.50
C LYS A 109 -11.76 5.00 31.26
N PHE A 110 -11.40 4.31 32.33
CA PHE A 110 -10.83 2.97 32.27
C PHE A 110 -11.38 2.12 33.42
N THR A 111 -11.64 0.84 33.14
CA THR A 111 -12.14 -0.09 34.16
C THR A 111 -11.16 -0.22 35.33
N GLN A 112 -11.69 -0.29 36.54
CA GLN A 112 -10.90 -0.61 37.75
C GLN A 112 -10.73 -2.13 37.91
N ASP A 113 -11.59 -2.93 37.28
CA ASP A 113 -11.50 -4.39 37.30
C ASP A 113 -10.59 -4.90 36.18
N LYS A 114 -9.28 -4.81 36.43
CA LYS A 114 -8.25 -5.29 35.49
C LYS A 114 -8.30 -6.81 35.31
N ALA A 115 -8.72 -7.55 36.34
CA ALA A 115 -8.81 -9.00 36.27
C ALA A 115 -9.91 -9.44 35.30
N GLN A 116 -11.07 -8.78 35.35
CA GLN A 116 -12.15 -9.00 34.37
C GLN A 116 -11.74 -8.54 32.97
N LEU A 117 -11.12 -7.36 32.82
CA LEU A 117 -10.62 -6.90 31.52
C LEU A 117 -9.64 -7.90 30.90
N ARG A 118 -8.71 -8.42 31.70
CA ARG A 118 -7.77 -9.45 31.27
C ARG A 118 -8.52 -10.71 30.84
N ALA A 119 -9.48 -11.18 31.62
CA ALA A 119 -10.28 -12.35 31.28
C ALA A 119 -11.08 -12.16 29.98
N ASP A 120 -11.54 -10.94 29.70
CA ASP A 120 -12.28 -10.56 28.50
C ASP A 120 -11.35 -10.46 27.28
N LEU A 121 -10.19 -9.81 27.41
CA LEU A 121 -9.19 -9.73 26.33
C LEU A 121 -8.63 -11.10 25.93
N LEU A 122 -8.60 -12.04 26.88
CA LEU A 122 -8.24 -13.44 26.64
C LEU A 122 -9.40 -14.28 26.07
N THR A 123 -10.59 -13.72 25.85
CA THR A 123 -11.68 -14.50 25.25
C THR A 123 -11.39 -14.82 23.80
N HIS A 124 -11.68 -16.07 23.43
CA HIS A 124 -11.59 -16.56 22.07
C HIS A 124 -12.85 -17.35 21.70
N GLY A 125 -13.34 -17.10 20.50
CA GLY A 125 -14.51 -17.74 19.94
C GLY A 125 -14.15 -19.10 19.38
N ASN A 126 -14.24 -20.14 20.20
CA ASN A 126 -14.42 -21.52 19.75
C ASN A 126 -14.97 -22.46 20.85
N GLY A 127 -15.31 -21.98 22.05
CA GLY A 127 -15.80 -22.90 23.08
C GLY A 127 -14.77 -23.87 23.63
N GLU A 128 -13.48 -23.73 23.33
CA GLU A 128 -12.47 -24.43 24.11
C GLU A 128 -12.50 -23.88 25.54
N ASN A 129 -12.37 -24.78 26.52
CA ASN A 129 -12.61 -24.52 27.94
C ASN A 129 -14.05 -24.11 28.31
N GLY A 130 -15.04 -24.37 27.43
CA GLY A 130 -16.47 -24.22 27.74
C GLY A 130 -17.06 -22.81 27.56
N ARG A 131 -16.35 -21.88 26.89
CA ARG A 131 -16.84 -20.50 26.66
C ARG A 131 -17.48 -20.34 25.28
N THR A 132 -18.81 -20.37 25.23
CA THR A 132 -19.59 -20.26 23.98
C THR A 132 -19.76 -18.82 23.46
N THR A 133 -19.14 -17.82 24.10
CA THR A 133 -19.29 -16.40 23.77
C THR A 133 -17.96 -15.64 23.84
N LEU A 134 -17.84 -14.59 23.02
CA LEU A 134 -16.82 -13.55 23.15
C LEU A 134 -17.31 -12.57 24.23
N SER A 135 -16.48 -12.29 25.23
CA SER A 135 -16.82 -11.22 26.18
C SER A 135 -16.48 -9.89 25.55
N PHE A 136 -17.50 -9.05 25.37
CA PHE A 136 -17.30 -7.69 24.94
C PHE A 136 -16.88 -6.82 26.12
N ILE A 137 -15.64 -6.33 26.07
CA ILE A 137 -15.17 -5.29 27.01
C ILE A 137 -16.06 -4.04 26.90
N ASN A 138 -16.21 -3.33 28.01
CA ASN A 138 -17.06 -2.15 28.03
C ASN A 138 -16.54 -1.08 27.04
N LYS A 139 -17.48 -0.31 26.48
CA LYS A 139 -17.19 0.71 25.46
C LYS A 139 -16.12 1.70 25.90
N ASP A 140 -16.23 2.24 27.12
CA ASP A 140 -15.32 3.27 27.61
C ASP A 140 -13.87 2.76 27.73
N THR A 141 -13.68 1.52 28.18
CA THR A 141 -12.37 0.87 28.30
C THR A 141 -11.81 0.53 26.94
N ARG A 142 -12.63 -0.01 26.03
CA ARG A 142 -12.25 -0.24 24.64
C ARG A 142 -11.77 1.04 23.98
N ASP A 143 -12.55 2.10 24.08
CA ASP A 143 -12.26 3.38 23.44
C ASP A 143 -10.95 3.95 24.00
N SER A 144 -10.67 3.78 25.29
CA SER A 144 -9.40 4.13 25.91
C SER A 144 -8.21 3.29 25.42
N ILE A 145 -8.37 1.96 25.27
CA ILE A 145 -7.32 1.10 24.67
C ILE A 145 -7.04 1.52 23.23
N ASN A 146 -8.10 1.81 22.45
CA ASN A 146 -7.99 2.27 21.08
C ASN A 146 -7.35 3.66 20.96
N ALA A 147 -7.70 4.59 21.85
CA ALA A 147 -7.09 5.91 21.91
C ALA A 147 -5.60 5.81 22.24
N TRP A 148 -5.22 4.98 23.20
CA TRP A 148 -3.82 4.68 23.49
C TRP A 148 -3.12 4.08 22.27
N ALA A 149 -3.61 2.95 21.76
CA ALA A 149 -2.95 2.21 20.69
C ALA A 149 -2.75 3.06 19.43
N SER A 150 -3.72 3.90 19.08
CA SER A 150 -3.66 4.80 17.91
C SER A 150 -2.81 6.06 18.14
N SER A 151 -2.47 6.41 19.38
CA SER A 151 -1.56 7.53 19.69
C SER A 151 -0.12 7.27 19.24
N GLU A 152 0.67 8.32 19.03
CA GLU A 152 2.10 8.19 18.68
C GLU A 152 2.86 7.31 19.68
N ASP A 153 2.60 7.48 20.98
CA ASP A 153 3.27 6.73 22.04
C ASP A 153 2.81 5.27 22.08
N GLY A 154 1.52 5.00 21.86
CA GLY A 154 1.00 3.64 21.77
C GLY A 154 1.55 2.89 20.56
N GLN A 155 1.58 3.52 19.39
CA GLN A 155 2.14 2.90 18.17
C GLN A 155 3.62 2.56 18.34
N LYS A 156 4.42 3.48 18.90
CA LYS A 156 5.83 3.22 19.23
C LYS A 156 5.97 2.08 20.23
N TRP A 157 5.15 2.08 21.29
CA TRP A 157 5.21 1.04 22.30
C TRP A 157 4.86 -0.33 21.72
N ILE A 158 3.78 -0.43 20.94
CA ILE A 158 3.36 -1.66 20.27
C ILE A 158 4.45 -2.13 19.33
N HIS A 159 5.02 -1.25 18.50
CA HIS A 159 6.11 -1.64 17.60
C HIS A 159 7.32 -2.20 18.35
N LYS A 160 7.77 -1.47 19.37
CA LYS A 160 8.96 -1.80 20.16
C LYS A 160 8.82 -3.09 20.96
N ASN A 161 7.64 -3.34 21.55
CA ASN A 161 7.46 -4.41 22.55
C ASN A 161 6.67 -5.61 22.02
N VAL A 162 5.94 -5.43 20.93
CA VAL A 162 5.02 -6.44 20.37
C VAL A 162 5.46 -6.79 18.95
N ASP A 163 5.26 -5.87 18.00
CA ASP A 163 5.37 -6.20 16.57
C ASP A 163 6.78 -6.62 16.15
N TYR A 164 7.78 -5.78 16.44
CA TYR A 164 9.14 -6.03 15.97
C TYR A 164 9.81 -7.22 16.68
N PRO A 165 9.75 -7.36 18.02
CA PRO A 165 10.28 -8.55 18.69
C PRO A 165 9.65 -9.85 18.19
N GLN A 166 8.34 -9.85 17.95
CA GLN A 166 7.65 -11.05 17.46
C GLN A 166 8.03 -11.39 16.02
N ILE A 167 8.15 -10.39 15.15
CA ILE A 167 8.71 -10.58 13.79
C ILE A 167 10.12 -11.14 13.85
N LYS A 168 10.97 -10.58 14.72
CA LYS A 168 12.35 -11.03 14.89
C LYS A 168 12.41 -12.49 15.32
N ASN A 169 11.63 -12.86 16.33
CA ASN A 169 11.58 -14.24 16.82
C ASN A 169 11.04 -15.22 15.76
N ALA A 170 9.99 -14.85 15.03
CA ALA A 170 9.44 -15.66 13.93
C ALA A 170 10.43 -15.83 12.78
N THR A 171 11.17 -14.76 12.44
CA THR A 171 12.22 -14.79 11.42
C THR A 171 13.36 -15.71 11.85
N GLN A 172 13.82 -15.62 13.11
CA GLN A 172 14.86 -16.49 13.63
C GLN A 172 14.43 -17.97 13.62
N SER A 173 13.21 -18.28 14.09
CA SER A 173 12.68 -19.65 14.06
C SER A 173 12.67 -20.23 12.63
N ALA A 174 12.23 -19.43 11.66
CA ALA A 174 12.23 -19.81 10.25
C ALA A 174 13.65 -20.03 9.70
N MET A 175 14.59 -19.14 10.01
CA MET A 175 16.00 -19.27 9.60
C MET A 175 16.64 -20.53 10.19
N ASP A 176 16.49 -20.74 11.49
CA ASP A 176 17.04 -21.92 12.18
C ASP A 176 16.52 -23.23 11.56
N MET A 177 15.24 -23.26 11.19
CA MET A 177 14.64 -24.40 10.51
C MET A 177 15.26 -24.63 9.12
N LEU A 178 15.47 -23.57 8.33
CA LEU A 178 16.07 -23.67 7.00
C LEU A 178 17.55 -24.00 7.03
N ASP A 179 18.31 -23.45 7.98
CA ASP A 179 19.73 -23.78 8.14
C ASP A 179 19.92 -25.25 8.51
N LYS A 180 18.99 -25.79 9.29
CA LYS A 180 19.06 -27.17 9.74
C LYS A 180 18.57 -28.18 8.71
N TYR A 181 17.51 -27.86 7.95
CA TYR A 181 16.81 -28.83 7.11
C TYR A 181 16.62 -28.39 5.65
N GLY A 182 16.72 -27.10 5.34
CA GLY A 182 16.39 -26.50 4.05
C GLY A 182 17.51 -26.56 3.00
N LYS A 183 18.36 -27.58 2.99
CA LYS A 183 19.49 -27.71 2.05
C LYS A 183 19.09 -27.69 0.56
N ASN A 184 17.84 -28.01 0.24
CA ASN A 184 17.30 -28.04 -1.12
C ASN A 184 16.52 -26.76 -1.47
N ILE A 185 16.45 -25.78 -0.56
CA ILE A 185 15.88 -24.46 -0.84
C ILE A 185 16.95 -23.62 -1.53
N PRO A 186 16.74 -23.20 -2.79
CA PRO A 186 17.70 -22.35 -3.47
C PRO A 186 17.71 -20.96 -2.81
N GLU A 187 18.87 -20.31 -2.84
CA GLU A 187 19.05 -18.99 -2.21
C GLU A 187 18.04 -17.96 -2.73
N ASP A 188 17.71 -18.03 -4.03
CA ASP A 188 16.73 -17.15 -4.65
C ASP A 188 15.30 -17.34 -4.10
N HIS A 189 14.96 -18.48 -3.50
CA HIS A 189 13.65 -18.69 -2.85
C HIS A 189 13.72 -18.68 -1.33
N ARG A 190 14.88 -18.36 -0.76
CA ARG A 190 15.08 -18.42 0.69
C ARG A 190 14.23 -17.38 1.41
N LEU A 191 14.10 -16.16 0.89
CA LEU A 191 13.26 -15.11 1.48
C LEU A 191 11.78 -15.50 1.52
N GLU A 192 11.24 -15.99 0.41
CA GLU A 192 9.85 -16.42 0.28
C GLU A 192 9.55 -17.61 1.20
N THR A 193 10.50 -18.54 1.33
CA THR A 193 10.41 -19.66 2.26
C THR A 193 10.37 -19.18 3.70
N ILE A 194 11.27 -18.26 4.08
CA ILE A 194 11.30 -17.66 5.42
C ILE A 194 9.98 -16.91 5.70
N ALA A 195 9.44 -16.20 4.72
CA ALA A 195 8.16 -15.52 4.87
C ALA A 195 7.00 -16.49 5.13
N ILE A 196 6.94 -17.64 4.45
CA ILE A 196 5.95 -18.70 4.73
C ILE A 196 6.10 -19.22 6.16
N LEU A 197 7.32 -19.55 6.57
CA LEU A 197 7.59 -20.14 7.89
C LEU A 197 7.32 -19.14 9.01
N ALA A 198 7.82 -17.91 8.91
CA ALA A 198 7.59 -16.85 9.90
C ALA A 198 6.08 -16.54 10.03
N LYS A 199 5.36 -16.48 8.91
CA LYS A 199 3.90 -16.31 8.90
C LYS A 199 3.17 -17.48 9.55
N THR A 200 3.67 -18.71 9.36
CA THR A 200 3.13 -19.91 9.99
C THR A 200 3.37 -19.90 11.49
N GLU A 201 4.58 -19.60 11.93
CA GLU A 201 4.93 -19.44 13.34
C GLU A 201 4.05 -18.37 14.02
N ASN A 202 3.75 -17.27 13.30
CA ASN A 202 2.89 -16.21 13.82
C ASN A 202 1.41 -16.62 13.92
N GLN A 203 0.82 -17.18 12.87
CA GLN A 203 -0.63 -17.45 12.85
C GLN A 203 -1.00 -18.83 13.41
N MET A 204 -0.16 -19.83 13.19
CA MET A 204 -0.44 -21.23 13.44
C MET A 204 0.83 -22.02 13.84
N PRO A 205 1.48 -21.70 14.98
CA PRO A 205 2.73 -22.36 15.39
C PRO A 205 2.63 -23.91 15.42
N SER A 206 1.45 -24.45 15.71
CA SER A 206 1.19 -25.90 15.68
C SER A 206 1.42 -26.57 14.30
N GLN A 207 1.40 -25.80 13.21
CA GLN A 207 1.64 -26.29 11.85
C GLN A 207 3.12 -26.34 11.47
N MET A 208 4.03 -25.71 12.24
CA MET A 208 5.46 -25.65 11.92
C MET A 208 6.10 -27.03 11.75
N LYS A 209 5.67 -28.02 12.53
CA LYS A 209 6.14 -29.42 12.40
C LYS A 209 5.88 -30.04 11.03
N LYS A 210 4.86 -29.56 10.30
CA LYS A 210 4.57 -30.05 8.94
C LYS A 210 5.61 -29.54 7.94
N PHE A 211 6.03 -28.29 8.08
CA PHE A 211 7.08 -27.71 7.25
C PHE A 211 8.45 -28.29 7.58
N GLU A 212 8.75 -28.48 8.88
CA GLU A 212 9.96 -29.19 9.31
C GLU A 212 10.05 -30.58 8.68
N LYS A 213 8.91 -31.30 8.60
CA LYS A 213 8.86 -32.60 7.92
C LYS A 213 9.15 -32.49 6.42
N VAL A 214 8.53 -31.54 5.71
CA VAL A 214 8.78 -31.31 4.28
C VAL A 214 10.28 -31.10 4.02
N LEU A 215 10.92 -30.24 4.81
CA LEU A 215 12.33 -29.93 4.67
C LEU A 215 13.23 -31.14 5.01
N LYS A 216 12.91 -31.90 6.07
CA LYS A 216 13.63 -33.14 6.42
C LYS A 216 13.55 -34.20 5.35
N ASP A 217 12.41 -34.29 4.67
CA ASP A 217 12.20 -35.23 3.56
C ASP A 217 12.94 -34.79 2.28
N GLY A 218 13.62 -33.63 2.30
CA GLY A 218 14.36 -33.07 1.18
C GLY A 218 13.50 -32.26 0.23
N GLY A 219 12.35 -31.73 0.68
CA GLY A 219 11.50 -30.87 -0.14
C GLY A 219 12.18 -29.55 -0.49
N ASP A 220 11.80 -29.00 -1.64
CA ASP A 220 12.25 -27.70 -2.14
C ASP A 220 11.22 -26.58 -1.85
N TYR A 221 11.39 -25.41 -2.49
CA TYR A 221 10.47 -24.30 -2.34
C TYR A 221 9.04 -24.63 -2.79
N ASP A 222 8.88 -25.36 -3.88
CA ASP A 222 7.57 -25.72 -4.43
C ASP A 222 6.84 -26.66 -3.48
N ASP A 223 7.56 -27.58 -2.84
CA ASP A 223 6.99 -28.45 -1.79
C ASP A 223 6.54 -27.65 -0.55
N VAL A 224 7.33 -26.67 -0.12
CA VAL A 224 6.97 -25.78 0.99
C VAL A 224 5.73 -24.95 0.62
N LEU A 225 5.69 -24.36 -0.58
CA LEU A 225 4.55 -23.58 -1.06
C LEU A 225 3.30 -24.46 -1.23
N ALA A 226 3.46 -25.68 -1.74
CA ALA A 226 2.38 -26.67 -1.84
C ALA A 226 1.81 -27.02 -0.45
N LYS A 227 2.69 -27.21 0.56
CA LYS A 227 2.25 -27.43 1.93
C LYS A 227 1.50 -26.22 2.50
N ALA A 228 1.97 -25.01 2.24
CA ALA A 228 1.31 -23.78 2.65
C ALA A 228 -0.08 -23.64 1.98
N ASN A 229 -0.19 -23.96 0.70
CA ASN A 229 -1.47 -23.96 -0.03
C ASN A 229 -2.44 -25.04 0.49
N GLU A 230 -1.95 -26.22 0.86
CA GLU A 230 -2.76 -27.26 1.51
C GLU A 230 -3.35 -26.76 2.84
N ILE A 231 -2.54 -26.07 3.65
CA ILE A 231 -3.00 -25.46 4.92
C ILE A 231 -4.00 -24.35 4.63
N LYS A 232 -3.76 -23.48 3.63
CA LYS A 232 -4.70 -22.41 3.21
C LYS A 232 -6.06 -22.97 2.81
N GLY A 233 -6.07 -24.08 2.07
CA GLY A 233 -7.30 -24.75 1.67
C GLY A 233 -8.15 -25.26 2.84
N LYS A 234 -7.50 -25.56 3.99
CA LYS A 234 -8.17 -25.99 5.22
C LYS A 234 -8.52 -24.80 6.14
N TYR A 235 -7.67 -23.77 6.16
CA TYR A 235 -7.77 -22.62 7.05
C TYR A 235 -7.73 -21.33 6.23
N ALA A 236 -8.91 -20.82 5.86
CA ALA A 236 -9.03 -19.65 5.00
C ALA A 236 -8.33 -18.38 5.54
N TYR A 237 -8.12 -18.29 6.85
CA TYR A 237 -7.45 -17.17 7.51
C TYR A 237 -5.91 -17.26 7.52
N TYR A 238 -5.34 -18.44 7.21
CA TYR A 238 -3.90 -18.61 7.12
C TYR A 238 -3.37 -17.89 5.89
N ASP A 239 -2.27 -17.14 5.99
CA ASP A 239 -1.78 -16.28 4.91
C ASP A 239 -0.32 -16.57 4.51
N GLY A 240 0.18 -17.79 4.78
CA GLY A 240 1.53 -18.22 4.38
C GLY A 240 1.84 -18.02 2.89
N PRO A 241 1.00 -18.52 1.94
CA PRO A 241 1.24 -18.31 0.51
C PRO A 241 1.24 -16.83 0.10
N LYS A 242 0.39 -16.01 0.75
CA LYS A 242 0.35 -14.56 0.52
C LYS A 242 1.65 -13.90 1.00
N ALA A 243 2.20 -14.34 2.13
CA ALA A 243 3.49 -13.85 2.62
C ALA A 243 4.63 -14.16 1.64
N ALA A 244 4.62 -15.35 1.03
CA ALA A 244 5.57 -15.72 -0.02
C ALA A 244 5.48 -14.77 -1.23
N ALA A 245 4.27 -14.47 -1.70
CA ALA A 245 4.06 -13.55 -2.81
C ALA A 245 4.54 -12.12 -2.49
N MET A 246 4.23 -11.61 -1.30
CA MET A 246 4.71 -10.29 -0.86
C MET A 246 6.23 -10.23 -0.71
N ALA A 247 6.85 -11.32 -0.25
CA ALA A 247 8.30 -11.45 -0.19
C ALA A 247 8.94 -11.46 -1.59
N ALA A 248 8.33 -12.12 -2.57
CA ALA A 248 8.79 -12.10 -3.95
C ALA A 248 8.72 -10.69 -4.56
N GLU A 249 7.63 -9.95 -4.34
CA GLU A 249 7.50 -8.54 -4.77
C GLU A 249 8.56 -7.65 -4.11
N TYR A 250 8.77 -7.83 -2.79
CA TYR A 250 9.78 -7.09 -2.05
C TYR A 250 11.20 -7.38 -2.56
N LYS A 251 11.51 -8.65 -2.86
CA LYS A 251 12.77 -9.08 -3.48
C LYS A 251 12.95 -8.45 -4.86
N GLN A 252 11.93 -8.49 -5.71
CA GLN A 252 11.98 -7.92 -7.05
C GLN A 252 12.31 -6.42 -7.04
N ALA A 253 11.89 -5.68 -6.01
CA ALA A 253 12.24 -4.27 -5.88
C ALA A 253 13.75 -4.02 -5.69
N PHE A 254 14.54 -5.01 -5.29
CA PHE A 254 16.01 -4.91 -5.22
C PHE A 254 16.70 -4.94 -6.59
N ASP A 255 15.99 -5.28 -7.67
CA ASP A 255 16.55 -5.22 -9.03
C ASP A 255 16.87 -3.78 -9.47
N ASP A 256 16.22 -2.80 -8.85
CA ASP A 256 16.52 -1.38 -9.00
C ASP A 256 17.49 -0.93 -7.88
N PRO A 257 18.73 -0.51 -8.18
CA PRO A 257 19.71 -0.14 -7.17
C PRO A 257 19.28 1.01 -6.25
N GLN A 258 18.49 1.96 -6.75
CA GLN A 258 18.01 3.08 -5.94
C GLN A 258 16.96 2.60 -4.93
N LYS A 259 16.07 1.70 -5.37
CA LYS A 259 15.08 1.07 -4.49
C LYS A 259 15.74 0.13 -3.51
N ALA A 260 16.69 -0.70 -3.94
CA ALA A 260 17.46 -1.59 -3.06
C ALA A 260 18.06 -0.81 -1.88
N ALA A 261 18.77 0.30 -2.16
CA ALA A 261 19.36 1.13 -1.12
C ALA A 261 18.30 1.76 -0.20
N ALA A 262 17.12 2.14 -0.71
CA ALA A 262 16.02 2.64 0.10
C ALA A 262 15.42 1.54 0.98
N LEU A 263 15.22 0.33 0.44
CA LEU A 263 14.70 -0.82 1.17
C LEU A 263 15.65 -1.23 2.31
N GLU A 264 16.96 -1.29 2.06
CA GLU A 264 17.98 -1.56 3.09
C GLU A 264 17.92 -0.52 4.23
N ARG A 265 17.86 0.77 3.90
CA ARG A 265 17.70 1.83 4.92
C ARG A 265 16.37 1.70 5.67
N ALA A 266 15.30 1.33 4.99
CA ALA A 266 14.00 1.11 5.62
C ALA A 266 14.05 -0.07 6.60
N GLN A 267 14.74 -1.16 6.25
CA GLN A 267 14.95 -2.31 7.14
C GLN A 267 15.69 -1.90 8.40
N THR A 268 16.80 -1.16 8.27
CA THR A 268 17.52 -0.63 9.42
C THR A 268 16.64 0.27 10.27
N LYS A 269 15.85 1.15 9.66
CA LYS A 269 14.95 2.07 10.38
C LYS A 269 13.89 1.33 11.20
N VAL A 270 13.21 0.33 10.62
CA VAL A 270 12.17 -0.41 11.36
C VAL A 270 12.74 -1.28 12.46
N SER A 271 14.01 -1.66 12.35
CA SER A 271 14.74 -2.39 13.40
C SER A 271 15.12 -1.53 14.61
N ASP A 272 15.11 -0.20 14.45
CA ASP A 272 15.43 0.71 15.54
C ASP A 272 14.33 0.69 16.61
N ALA A 273 14.73 0.56 17.88
CA ALA A 273 13.81 0.55 19.01
C ALA A 273 13.04 1.87 19.20
N ASN A 274 13.47 2.95 18.57
CA ASN A 274 12.83 4.27 18.55
C ASN A 274 12.06 4.53 17.25
N PHE A 275 11.97 3.55 16.35
CA PHE A 275 11.14 3.66 15.16
C PHE A 275 9.73 4.08 15.54
N ASN A 276 9.21 5.05 14.79
CA ASN A 276 7.85 5.55 14.99
C ASN A 276 6.97 5.15 13.80
N PRO A 277 6.13 4.12 13.95
CA PRO A 277 5.20 3.72 12.91
C PRO A 277 4.21 4.82 12.50
N ALA A 278 3.85 5.73 13.42
CA ALA A 278 2.93 6.82 13.12
C ALA A 278 3.50 7.81 12.08
N LYS A 279 4.83 7.92 12.02
CA LYS A 279 5.59 8.77 11.08
C LYS A 279 6.21 7.98 9.94
N ALA A 280 5.96 6.67 9.86
CA ALA A 280 6.48 5.80 8.80
C ALA A 280 6.13 6.32 7.40
N GLY A 281 4.95 6.92 7.26
CA GLY A 281 4.53 7.51 6.00
C GLY A 281 5.28 8.79 5.62
N ASP A 282 6.03 9.45 6.52
CA ASP A 282 6.81 10.67 6.19
C ASP A 282 8.16 10.30 5.59
N ASP A 283 8.68 9.15 6.03
CA ASP A 283 10.00 8.66 5.68
C ASP A 283 10.03 8.13 4.24
N ALA A 284 10.90 8.70 3.42
CA ALA A 284 11.01 8.35 2.00
C ALA A 284 11.43 6.90 1.76
N ASP A 285 12.28 6.35 2.63
CA ASP A 285 12.77 4.97 2.50
C ASP A 285 11.67 3.98 2.89
N VAL A 286 10.98 4.25 3.99
CA VAL A 286 9.85 3.41 4.45
C VAL A 286 8.69 3.48 3.45
N LYS A 287 8.40 4.65 2.88
CA LYS A 287 7.45 4.78 1.75
C LYS A 287 7.84 3.91 0.56
N GLU A 288 9.12 3.86 0.21
CA GLU A 288 9.59 3.02 -0.90
C GLU A 288 9.47 1.53 -0.59
N ALA A 289 9.81 1.11 0.63
CA ALA A 289 9.58 -0.26 1.09
C ALA A 289 8.09 -0.65 1.08
N LEU A 290 7.19 0.26 1.46
CA LEU A 290 5.75 0.04 1.36
C LEU A 290 5.28 -0.01 -0.11
N LYS A 291 5.84 0.82 -1.00
CA LYS A 291 5.56 0.72 -2.45
C LYS A 291 5.96 -0.62 -3.04
N ALA A 292 7.10 -1.15 -2.64
CA ALA A 292 7.63 -2.42 -3.13
C ALA A 292 6.66 -3.59 -2.92
N ILE A 293 5.88 -3.59 -1.83
CA ILE A 293 4.87 -4.62 -1.50
C ILE A 293 3.44 -4.22 -1.93
N GLY A 294 3.31 -3.36 -2.95
CA GLY A 294 2.01 -2.91 -3.44
C GLY A 294 1.24 -1.99 -2.48
N GLN A 295 1.87 -1.48 -1.42
CA GLN A 295 1.29 -0.52 -0.47
C GLN A 295 1.67 0.94 -0.77
N GLY A 296 2.16 1.19 -1.98
CA GLY A 296 2.70 2.47 -2.42
C GLY A 296 1.74 3.62 -2.61
N GLY A 297 0.44 3.31 -2.67
CA GLY A 297 -0.65 4.28 -2.56
C GLY A 297 -0.98 4.67 -1.12
N ARG A 298 -0.18 4.25 -0.13
CA ARG A 298 -0.39 4.52 1.31
C ARG A 298 0.70 5.43 1.91
N ALA A 299 1.31 6.29 1.09
CA ALA A 299 2.09 7.42 1.55
C ALA A 299 1.12 8.51 2.04
N HIS A 300 0.93 8.61 3.37
CA HIS A 300 0.23 9.71 4.06
C HIS A 300 -1.02 10.25 3.40
N GLY A 301 -2.04 9.40 3.40
CA GLY A 301 -3.43 9.79 3.65
C GLY A 301 -4.00 8.66 4.47
N GLY A 302 -4.72 8.94 5.56
CA GLY A 302 -5.37 7.90 6.35
C GLY A 302 -6.31 7.06 5.46
N HIS A 303 -5.82 5.95 4.92
CA HIS A 303 -6.60 5.01 4.13
C HIS A 303 -6.92 3.75 4.94
N GLY A 304 -7.27 3.96 6.21
CA GLY A 304 -8.34 3.17 6.81
C GLY A 304 -9.65 3.66 6.21
N ALA A 305 -10.59 2.77 5.94
CA ALA A 305 -11.89 3.19 5.46
C ALA A 305 -12.53 4.17 6.45
N LEU A 306 -12.93 5.37 5.99
CA LEU A 306 -13.61 6.32 6.86
C LEU A 306 -15.02 5.81 7.09
N LYS A 307 -15.42 5.74 8.35
CA LYS A 307 -16.72 5.24 8.77
C LYS A 307 -17.22 6.06 9.94
N GLN A 308 -18.48 5.88 10.30
CA GLN A 308 -19.08 6.59 11.40
C GLN A 308 -18.25 6.46 12.69
N GLY A 309 -17.93 7.59 13.31
CA GLY A 309 -17.03 7.70 14.46
C GLY A 309 -15.58 8.09 14.13
N ALA A 310 -15.18 8.04 12.85
CA ALA A 310 -13.92 8.63 12.40
C ALA A 310 -13.94 10.15 12.57
N HIS A 311 -12.78 10.75 12.83
CA HIS A 311 -12.64 12.20 12.92
C HIS A 311 -11.31 12.69 12.33
N GLY A 312 -11.23 13.97 11.97
CA GLY A 312 -10.02 14.64 11.48
C GLY A 312 -10.09 15.04 10.00
N ASP A 313 -8.98 15.55 9.46
CA ASP A 313 -8.93 16.23 8.15
C ASP A 313 -9.42 15.37 6.98
N GLU A 314 -9.21 14.05 7.03
CA GLU A 314 -9.71 13.13 6.00
C GLU A 314 -11.24 13.04 5.98
N VAL A 315 -11.88 13.15 7.14
CA VAL A 315 -13.34 13.23 7.25
C VAL A 315 -13.84 14.59 6.77
N THR A 316 -13.15 15.68 7.12
CA THR A 316 -13.46 17.02 6.61
C THR A 316 -13.43 17.04 5.09
N LYS A 317 -12.42 16.40 4.49
CA LYS A 317 -12.27 16.29 3.04
C LYS A 317 -13.37 15.43 2.41
N LEU A 318 -13.67 14.28 3.00
CA LEU A 318 -14.79 13.43 2.59
C LEU A 318 -16.12 14.21 2.58
N GLN A 319 -16.43 14.90 3.68
CA GLN A 319 -17.63 15.71 3.82
C GLN A 319 -17.67 16.86 2.80
N THR A 320 -16.52 17.48 2.53
CA THR A 320 -16.38 18.54 1.52
C THR A 320 -16.69 18.01 0.13
N ASP A 321 -16.12 16.87 -0.25
CA ASP A 321 -16.33 16.25 -1.57
C ASP A 321 -17.79 15.80 -1.76
N LEU A 322 -18.39 15.20 -0.73
CA LEU A 322 -19.81 14.83 -0.73
C LEU A 322 -20.73 16.05 -0.83
N ALA A 323 -20.45 17.10 -0.04
CA ALA A 323 -21.22 18.35 -0.08
C ALA A 323 -21.13 19.04 -1.46
N LYS A 324 -19.93 19.05 -2.06
CA LYS A 324 -19.70 19.61 -3.41
C LYS A 324 -20.51 18.89 -4.49
N LEU A 325 -20.69 17.58 -4.33
CA LEU A 325 -21.50 16.75 -5.20
C LEU A 325 -23.00 16.80 -4.89
N GLY A 326 -23.41 17.56 -3.87
CA GLY A 326 -24.81 17.74 -3.49
C GLY A 326 -25.39 16.63 -2.62
N TYR A 327 -24.55 15.74 -2.07
CA TYR A 327 -25.02 14.72 -1.13
C TYR A 327 -25.32 15.34 0.24
N THR A 328 -26.47 14.97 0.79
CA THR A 328 -27.03 15.50 2.04
C THR A 328 -27.12 14.40 3.11
N ASP A 329 -27.40 14.81 4.35
CA ASP A 329 -27.78 13.85 5.38
C ASP A 329 -29.15 13.19 5.10
N ALA A 330 -29.55 12.26 5.98
CA ALA A 330 -30.81 11.53 5.89
C ALA A 330 -32.08 12.40 5.93
N HIS A 331 -31.96 13.67 6.37
CA HIS A 331 -33.07 14.62 6.43
C HIS A 331 -33.02 15.66 5.29
N GLY A 332 -32.14 15.46 4.30
CA GLY A 332 -31.99 16.38 3.17
C GLY A 332 -31.22 17.66 3.52
N ARG A 333 -30.52 17.70 4.67
CA ARG A 333 -29.74 18.87 5.06
C ARG A 333 -28.33 18.80 4.47
N PRO A 334 -27.77 19.91 3.96
CA PRO A 334 -26.39 19.95 3.49
C PRO A 334 -25.41 19.51 4.57
N LEU A 335 -24.40 18.72 4.18
CA LEU A 335 -23.31 18.39 5.10
C LEU A 335 -22.53 19.65 5.48
N LYS A 336 -22.15 19.72 6.76
CA LYS A 336 -21.15 20.68 7.24
C LYS A 336 -19.84 19.91 7.41
N PRO A 337 -18.76 20.30 6.71
CA PRO A 337 -17.45 19.72 6.95
C PRO A 337 -16.93 20.17 8.32
N ASP A 338 -17.21 19.38 9.34
CA ASP A 338 -16.80 19.59 10.72
C ASP A 338 -15.67 18.64 11.14
N GLY A 339 -15.30 17.71 10.26
CA GLY A 339 -14.28 16.72 10.54
C GLY A 339 -14.78 15.55 11.38
N ASP A 340 -16.08 15.46 11.67
CA ASP A 340 -16.68 14.38 12.44
C ASP A 340 -17.56 13.49 11.56
N PHE A 341 -17.24 12.19 11.48
CA PHE A 341 -18.00 11.26 10.66
C PHE A 341 -19.24 10.83 11.47
N GLY A 342 -20.23 11.71 11.53
CA GLY A 342 -21.50 11.46 12.18
C GLY A 342 -22.52 10.69 11.31
N PRO A 343 -23.73 10.44 11.83
CA PRO A 343 -24.81 9.79 11.08
C PRO A 343 -25.16 10.49 9.76
N GLY A 344 -25.03 11.83 9.72
CA GLY A 344 -25.27 12.59 8.50
C GLY A 344 -24.26 12.30 7.40
N THR A 345 -22.97 12.23 7.74
CA THR A 345 -21.90 11.85 6.81
C THR A 345 -22.09 10.41 6.31
N LYS A 346 -22.51 9.48 7.18
CA LYS A 346 -22.81 8.10 6.78
C LYS A 346 -23.93 8.01 5.76
N ALA A 347 -25.05 8.69 6.01
CA ALA A 347 -26.18 8.71 5.08
C ALA A 347 -25.78 9.28 3.71
N ALA A 348 -24.94 10.32 3.68
CA ALA A 348 -24.41 10.87 2.44
C ALA A 348 -23.49 9.88 1.69
N VAL A 349 -22.63 9.14 2.41
CA VAL A 349 -21.78 8.09 1.83
C VAL A 349 -22.62 6.95 1.27
N GLU A 350 -23.64 6.47 1.99
CA GLU A 350 -24.56 5.42 1.51
C GLU A 350 -25.27 5.87 0.24
N LYS A 351 -25.76 7.11 0.21
CA LYS A 351 -26.39 7.67 -0.98
C LYS A 351 -25.43 7.77 -2.16
N PHE A 352 -24.19 8.22 -1.93
CA PHE A 352 -23.15 8.23 -2.96
C PHE A 352 -22.86 6.82 -3.48
N GLN A 353 -22.74 5.84 -2.59
CA GLN A 353 -22.52 4.45 -2.98
C GLN A 353 -23.69 3.91 -3.81
N HIS A 354 -24.93 4.20 -3.43
CA HIS A 354 -26.14 3.83 -4.17
C HIS A 354 -26.13 4.39 -5.59
N ASP A 355 -25.95 5.72 -5.72
CA ASP A 355 -25.97 6.44 -6.99
C ASP A 355 -24.84 5.99 -7.94
N HIS A 356 -23.73 5.48 -7.38
CA HIS A 356 -22.59 4.95 -8.13
C HIS A 356 -22.54 3.41 -8.23
N HIS A 357 -23.64 2.71 -7.91
CA HIS A 357 -23.76 1.25 -7.99
C HIS A 357 -22.70 0.48 -7.20
N MET A 358 -22.30 1.03 -6.07
CA MET A 358 -21.35 0.42 -5.13
C MET A 358 -22.11 -0.27 -4.00
N LYS A 359 -21.39 -1.02 -3.16
CA LYS A 359 -21.97 -1.58 -1.94
C LYS A 359 -22.30 -0.43 -0.97
N GLU A 360 -23.57 -0.29 -0.62
CA GLU A 360 -24.11 0.72 0.31
C GLU A 360 -23.86 0.34 1.77
N ASP A 361 -22.60 0.33 2.20
CA ASP A 361 -22.23 0.01 3.58
C ASP A 361 -21.95 1.24 4.45
N GLY A 362 -22.03 2.45 3.88
CA GLY A 362 -21.78 3.71 4.59
C GLY A 362 -20.33 3.87 5.02
N VAL A 363 -19.43 3.07 4.43
CA VAL A 363 -18.01 3.05 4.70
C VAL A 363 -17.27 3.59 3.48
N ALA A 364 -16.58 4.71 3.65
CA ALA A 364 -15.72 5.28 2.62
C ALA A 364 -14.38 4.55 2.59
N GLY A 365 -14.41 3.30 2.10
CA GLY A 365 -13.22 2.51 1.79
C GLY A 365 -12.49 3.01 0.55
N PRO A 366 -11.34 2.40 0.19
CA PRO A 366 -10.50 2.85 -0.92
C PRO A 366 -11.27 3.03 -2.24
N LYS A 367 -12.17 2.09 -2.57
CA LYS A 367 -13.01 2.17 -3.77
C LYS A 367 -13.96 3.37 -3.71
N THR A 368 -14.66 3.56 -2.58
CA THR A 368 -15.59 4.67 -2.37
C THR A 368 -14.85 6.02 -2.45
N LEU A 369 -13.71 6.14 -1.77
CA LEU A 369 -12.89 7.36 -1.77
C LEU A 369 -12.34 7.69 -3.16
N GLU A 370 -11.91 6.68 -3.93
CA GLU A 370 -11.44 6.88 -5.29
C GLU A 370 -12.56 7.32 -6.23
N ALA A 371 -13.73 6.66 -6.14
CA ALA A 371 -14.92 7.04 -6.92
C ALA A 371 -15.38 8.47 -6.58
N LEU A 372 -15.43 8.80 -5.28
CA LEU A 372 -15.81 10.12 -4.81
C LEU A 372 -14.83 11.19 -5.30
N LYS A 373 -13.52 10.92 -5.22
CA LYS A 373 -12.49 11.83 -5.73
C LYS A 373 -12.67 12.09 -7.22
N LYS A 374 -12.94 11.04 -8.03
CA LYS A 374 -13.20 11.17 -9.47
C LYS A 374 -14.46 11.98 -9.75
N ALA A 375 -15.52 11.78 -8.97
CA ALA A 375 -16.77 12.50 -9.12
C ALA A 375 -16.65 13.98 -8.69
N ALA A 376 -16.05 14.25 -7.53
CA ALA A 376 -15.91 15.60 -6.95
C ALA A 376 -14.83 16.44 -7.64
N HIS A 377 -13.88 15.77 -8.30
CA HIS A 377 -12.83 16.36 -9.11
C HIS A 377 -12.85 15.71 -10.50
N PRO A 378 -13.90 15.98 -11.30
CA PRO A 378 -13.92 15.52 -12.68
C PRO A 378 -12.68 16.10 -13.34
N GLN A 379 -11.86 15.21 -13.91
CA GLN A 379 -10.64 15.61 -14.60
C GLN A 379 -11.05 16.59 -15.70
N VAL A 380 -10.70 17.86 -15.52
CA VAL A 380 -11.02 18.91 -16.50
C VAL A 380 -10.26 18.53 -17.77
N SER A 381 -10.99 18.20 -18.83
CA SER A 381 -10.39 17.82 -20.11
C SER A 381 -9.49 18.95 -20.62
N LEU A 382 -8.41 18.62 -21.34
CA LEU A 382 -7.62 19.62 -22.06
C LEU A 382 -8.45 20.38 -23.11
N ALA A 383 -9.56 19.80 -23.57
CA ALA A 383 -10.52 20.49 -24.44
C ALA A 383 -11.38 21.53 -23.71
N ASP A 384 -11.41 21.56 -22.38
CA ASP A 384 -12.15 22.58 -21.62
C ASP A 384 -11.35 23.90 -21.60
N PRO A 385 -11.95 25.03 -22.03
CA PRO A 385 -11.30 26.34 -22.01
C PRO A 385 -10.77 26.81 -20.65
N HIS A 386 -11.29 26.28 -19.54
CA HIS A 386 -10.85 26.63 -18.19
C HIS A 386 -9.65 25.81 -17.73
N ASN A 387 -9.21 24.81 -18.51
CA ASN A 387 -8.02 24.04 -18.20
C ASN A 387 -6.75 24.90 -18.43
N PRO A 388 -5.82 25.00 -17.46
CA PRO A 388 -4.55 25.71 -17.65
C PRO A 388 -3.71 25.20 -18.84
N GLY A 389 -3.88 23.95 -19.24
CA GLY A 389 -3.26 23.33 -20.41
C GLY A 389 -4.03 23.51 -21.73
N HIS A 390 -5.23 24.10 -21.70
CA HIS A 390 -6.08 24.27 -22.88
C HIS A 390 -5.39 25.01 -24.01
N ALA A 391 -4.64 26.09 -23.70
CA ALA A 391 -3.95 26.89 -24.70
C ALA A 391 -2.94 26.05 -25.51
N MET A 392 -2.19 25.16 -24.84
CA MET A 392 -1.22 24.28 -25.50
C MET A 392 -1.92 23.17 -26.30
N TYR A 393 -3.02 22.65 -25.78
CA TYR A 393 -3.87 21.69 -26.49
C TYR A 393 -4.47 22.29 -27.76
N ASP A 394 -5.02 23.51 -27.69
CA ASP A 394 -5.63 24.18 -28.83
C ASP A 394 -4.58 24.48 -29.92
N GLN A 395 -3.37 24.90 -29.54
CA GLN A 395 -2.24 25.04 -30.46
C GLN A 395 -1.87 23.74 -31.18
N ALA A 396 -1.78 22.63 -30.44
CA ALA A 396 -1.56 21.32 -31.04
C ALA A 396 -2.71 20.92 -31.98
N LEU A 397 -3.95 21.15 -31.55
CA LEU A 397 -5.15 20.81 -32.30
C LEU A 397 -5.23 21.56 -33.62
N GLN A 398 -4.97 22.88 -33.62
CA GLN A 398 -4.92 23.68 -34.84
C GLN A 398 -3.90 23.15 -35.85
N ASN A 399 -2.70 22.79 -35.38
CA ASN A 399 -1.66 22.23 -36.23
C ASN A 399 -2.04 20.84 -36.78
N VAL A 400 -2.59 19.94 -35.95
CA VAL A 400 -3.02 18.62 -36.41
C VAL A 400 -4.18 18.71 -37.40
N ARG A 401 -5.14 19.63 -37.19
CA ARG A 401 -6.22 19.90 -38.15
C ARG A 401 -5.69 20.38 -39.49
N ALA A 402 -4.63 21.19 -39.51
CA ALA A 402 -3.98 21.62 -40.75
C ALA A 402 -3.33 20.43 -41.49
N ILE A 403 -2.70 19.52 -40.77
CA ILE A 403 -2.14 18.27 -41.33
C ILE A 403 -3.25 17.40 -41.93
N ASP A 404 -4.37 17.25 -41.22
CA ASP A 404 -5.52 16.48 -41.71
C ASP A 404 -6.10 17.08 -42.99
N ALA A 405 -6.32 18.39 -43.01
CA ALA A 405 -6.82 19.10 -44.17
C ALA A 405 -5.89 18.93 -45.38
N ALA A 406 -4.56 19.03 -45.17
CA ALA A 406 -3.57 18.80 -46.22
C ALA A 406 -3.58 17.35 -46.76
N ARG A 407 -4.07 16.40 -45.97
CA ARG A 407 -4.22 14.98 -46.34
C ARG A 407 -5.64 14.60 -46.78
N GLY A 408 -6.54 15.57 -46.91
CA GLY A 408 -7.94 15.33 -47.27
C GLY A 408 -8.75 14.58 -46.21
N ARG A 409 -8.30 14.60 -44.95
CA ARG A 409 -9.00 13.98 -43.81
C ARG A 409 -9.83 15.03 -43.07
N ALA A 410 -11.05 14.65 -42.67
CA ALA A 410 -11.84 15.45 -41.75
C ALA A 410 -11.32 15.30 -40.31
N SER A 411 -11.41 16.37 -39.53
CA SER A 411 -11.08 16.32 -38.10
C SER A 411 -12.11 15.51 -37.33
N ASP A 412 -11.63 14.65 -36.45
CA ASP A 412 -12.41 13.65 -35.72
C ASP A 412 -11.85 13.40 -34.31
N LYS A 413 -12.33 12.34 -33.63
CA LYS A 413 -11.85 12.02 -32.28
C LYS A 413 -10.36 11.64 -32.24
N MET A 414 -9.85 10.99 -33.29
CA MET A 414 -8.42 10.66 -33.38
C MET A 414 -7.56 11.92 -33.47
N THR A 415 -8.08 12.96 -34.13
CA THR A 415 -7.47 14.29 -34.22
C THR A 415 -7.33 14.93 -32.83
N GLU A 416 -8.40 14.88 -32.02
CA GLU A 416 -8.39 15.38 -30.63
C GLU A 416 -7.42 14.60 -29.74
N ASN A 417 -7.44 13.26 -29.83
CA ASN A 417 -6.56 12.38 -29.07
C ASN A 417 -5.08 12.63 -29.37
N PHE A 418 -4.76 12.80 -30.66
CA PHE A 418 -3.41 13.09 -31.11
C PHE A 418 -2.91 14.46 -30.61
N ALA A 419 -3.76 15.49 -30.72
CA ALA A 419 -3.46 16.82 -30.18
C ALA A 419 -3.25 16.80 -28.65
N GLY A 420 -4.07 16.03 -27.91
CA GLY A 420 -3.91 15.83 -26.48
C GLY A 420 -2.57 15.20 -26.12
N SER A 421 -2.17 14.16 -26.85
CA SER A 421 -0.88 13.47 -26.64
C SER A 421 0.32 14.37 -26.93
N LEU A 422 0.24 15.22 -27.96
CA LEU A 422 1.27 16.22 -28.27
C LEU A 422 1.40 17.26 -27.16
N ALA A 423 0.28 17.79 -26.64
CA ALA A 423 0.29 18.75 -25.54
C ALA A 423 0.88 18.14 -24.25
N ALA A 424 0.52 16.90 -23.91
CA ALA A 424 1.06 16.20 -22.75
C ALA A 424 2.58 15.95 -22.89
N SER A 425 3.04 15.49 -24.06
CA SER A 425 4.47 15.30 -24.34
C SER A 425 5.24 16.61 -24.30
N ALA A 426 4.72 17.67 -24.92
CA ALA A 426 5.32 19.01 -24.90
C ALA A 426 5.53 19.51 -23.46
N ARG A 427 4.50 19.44 -22.62
CA ARG A 427 4.61 19.84 -21.21
C ARG A 427 5.64 19.01 -20.44
N THR A 428 5.68 17.70 -20.69
CA THR A 428 6.64 16.77 -20.05
C THR A 428 8.08 17.13 -20.42
N HIS A 429 8.33 17.53 -21.67
CA HIS A 429 9.64 17.98 -22.14
C HIS A 429 9.90 19.48 -21.90
N GLY A 430 9.06 20.08 -21.05
CA GLY A 430 9.21 21.45 -20.55
C GLY A 430 8.87 22.54 -21.55
N LEU A 431 8.24 22.25 -22.69
CA LEU A 431 7.75 23.28 -23.59
C LEU A 431 6.66 24.09 -22.90
N ASP A 432 6.60 25.37 -23.22
CA ASP A 432 5.63 26.33 -22.69
C ASP A 432 4.47 26.55 -23.67
N ARG A 433 4.69 26.25 -24.95
CA ARG A 433 3.70 26.33 -26.03
C ARG A 433 4.10 25.41 -27.20
N ILE A 434 3.20 25.24 -28.17
CA ILE A 434 3.46 24.51 -29.41
C ILE A 434 3.24 25.47 -30.57
N ASP A 435 4.32 25.81 -31.29
CA ASP A 435 4.26 26.70 -32.45
C ASP A 435 3.99 25.88 -33.74
N HIS A 436 4.57 24.67 -33.85
CA HIS A 436 4.37 23.78 -35.00
C HIS A 436 4.19 22.31 -34.58
N VAL A 437 3.51 21.53 -35.42
CA VAL A 437 3.54 20.06 -35.39
C VAL A 437 4.11 19.55 -36.71
N VAL A 438 5.13 18.70 -36.64
CA VAL A 438 5.80 18.12 -37.81
C VAL A 438 5.75 16.60 -37.73
N LEU A 439 5.41 15.94 -38.83
CA LEU A 439 5.46 14.48 -38.95
C LEU A 439 6.82 14.03 -39.52
N SER A 440 7.30 12.86 -39.10
CA SER A 440 8.40 12.19 -39.79
C SER A 440 7.99 11.78 -41.22
N ASP A 441 8.97 11.57 -42.10
CA ASP A 441 8.74 11.16 -43.49
C ASP A 441 7.93 9.87 -43.60
N ASP A 442 8.14 8.93 -42.68
CA ASP A 442 7.40 7.67 -42.59
C ASP A 442 6.04 7.79 -41.86
N GLY A 443 5.72 8.97 -41.33
CA GLY A 443 4.50 9.26 -40.60
C GLY A 443 4.34 8.54 -39.26
N ARG A 444 5.37 7.85 -38.76
CA ARG A 444 5.30 7.09 -37.49
C ARG A 444 5.51 7.98 -36.27
N ARG A 445 6.27 9.07 -36.42
CA ARG A 445 6.57 10.03 -35.35
C ARG A 445 5.97 11.39 -35.65
N ALA A 446 5.68 12.11 -34.58
CA ALA A 446 5.32 13.51 -34.64
C ALA A 446 6.08 14.32 -33.60
N TYR A 447 6.36 15.57 -33.94
CA TYR A 447 7.15 16.50 -33.16
C TYR A 447 6.33 17.74 -32.85
N ALA A 448 6.07 17.99 -31.57
CA ALA A 448 5.61 19.29 -31.10
C ALA A 448 6.84 20.21 -31.00
N VAL A 449 6.80 21.35 -31.69
CA VAL A 449 7.96 22.26 -31.81
C VAL A 449 7.60 23.63 -31.23
N GLN A 450 8.47 24.16 -30.37
CA GLN A 450 8.44 25.54 -29.90
C GLN A 450 9.60 26.32 -30.53
N GLY A 451 9.29 27.44 -31.19
CA GLY A 451 10.19 28.28 -31.97
C GLY A 451 10.17 27.98 -33.48
N GLU A 452 10.89 28.80 -34.25
CA GLU A 452 10.99 28.69 -35.71
C GLU A 452 11.61 27.34 -36.14
N LEU A 453 11.04 26.69 -37.16
CA LEU A 453 11.47 25.36 -37.64
C LEU A 453 12.97 25.30 -38.00
N ASN A 454 13.49 26.36 -38.60
CA ASN A 454 14.89 26.46 -39.03
C ASN A 454 15.82 27.01 -37.93
N SER A 455 15.30 27.34 -36.75
CA SER A 455 16.13 27.82 -35.64
C SER A 455 16.92 26.68 -35.00
N PRO A 456 18.20 26.90 -34.65
CA PRO A 456 18.95 25.97 -33.80
C PRO A 456 18.49 26.00 -32.34
N PHE A 457 17.68 26.99 -31.95
CA PHE A 457 17.18 27.15 -30.58
C PHE A 457 15.75 26.61 -30.39
N LYS A 458 15.18 25.94 -31.40
CA LYS A 458 13.86 25.31 -31.26
C LYS A 458 13.89 24.22 -30.19
N ARG A 459 12.79 24.05 -29.48
CA ARG A 459 12.58 22.96 -28.52
C ARG A 459 11.58 21.98 -29.10
N ILE A 460 11.81 20.69 -28.91
CA ILE A 460 10.97 19.64 -29.49
C ILE A 460 10.54 18.65 -28.44
N ALA A 461 9.34 18.10 -28.62
CA ALA A 461 8.86 16.92 -27.92
C ALA A 461 8.31 15.92 -28.93
N GLU A 462 8.64 14.65 -28.76
CA GLU A 462 8.28 13.58 -29.69
C GLU A 462 7.11 12.75 -29.17
N VAL A 463 6.28 12.25 -30.10
CA VAL A 463 5.27 11.23 -29.83
C VAL A 463 5.23 10.18 -30.95
N ASP A 464 4.79 8.98 -30.61
CA ASP A 464 4.39 7.96 -31.58
C ASP A 464 2.95 8.23 -32.07
N VAL A 465 2.75 8.30 -33.39
CA VAL A 465 1.46 8.69 -33.96
C VAL A 465 0.38 7.64 -33.70
N ALA A 466 0.70 6.36 -33.87
CA ALA A 466 -0.27 5.26 -33.72
C ALA A 466 -0.74 5.14 -32.26
N GLN A 467 0.18 5.27 -31.30
CA GLN A 467 -0.18 5.31 -29.89
C GLN A 467 -0.99 6.56 -29.54
N SER A 468 -0.64 7.71 -30.12
CA SER A 468 -1.28 8.99 -29.79
C SER A 468 -2.72 9.09 -30.27
N VAL A 469 -3.05 8.58 -31.46
CA VAL A 469 -4.44 8.57 -31.95
C VAL A 469 -5.33 7.60 -31.17
N ALA A 470 -4.75 6.52 -30.66
CA ALA A 470 -5.45 5.51 -29.86
C ALA A 470 -5.60 5.91 -28.38
N LYS A 471 -4.78 6.85 -27.88
CA LYS A 471 -4.83 7.34 -26.50
C LYS A 471 -6.00 8.32 -26.31
N PRO A 472 -7.01 8.00 -25.49
CA PRO A 472 -8.12 8.92 -25.22
C PRO A 472 -7.64 10.26 -24.63
N LEU A 473 -8.25 11.36 -25.06
CA LEU A 473 -7.93 12.72 -24.60
C LEU A 473 -7.92 12.85 -23.06
N GLU A 474 -8.74 12.09 -22.36
CA GLU A 474 -8.83 12.07 -20.90
C GLU A 474 -7.53 11.54 -20.26
N GLN A 475 -6.90 10.54 -20.90
CA GLN A 475 -5.60 10.02 -20.46
C GLN A 475 -4.50 11.06 -20.66
N SER A 476 -4.47 11.72 -21.83
CA SER A 476 -3.52 12.80 -22.11
C SER A 476 -3.73 14.01 -21.19
N SER A 477 -4.98 14.30 -20.80
CA SER A 477 -5.30 15.36 -19.84
C SER A 477 -4.71 15.07 -18.45
N THR A 478 -4.75 13.80 -18.04
CA THR A 478 -4.13 13.35 -16.78
C THR A 478 -2.60 13.43 -16.84
N GLU A 479 -2.00 13.02 -17.96
CA GLU A 479 -0.54 13.10 -18.18
C GLU A 479 -0.05 14.55 -18.13
N PHE A 480 -0.77 15.47 -18.81
CA PHE A 480 -0.47 16.89 -18.79
C PHE A 480 -0.52 17.47 -17.38
N GLN A 481 -1.59 17.17 -16.62
CA GLN A 481 -1.74 17.68 -15.25
C GLN A 481 -0.62 17.18 -14.33
N ARG A 482 -0.21 15.92 -14.47
CA ARG A 482 0.93 15.35 -13.73
C ARG A 482 2.24 16.06 -14.09
N ALA A 483 2.50 16.29 -15.37
CA ALA A 483 3.68 17.01 -15.84
C ALA A 483 3.70 18.47 -15.36
N ALA A 484 2.53 19.10 -15.21
CA ALA A 484 2.43 20.47 -14.69
C ALA A 484 2.71 20.61 -13.19
N GLN A 485 2.58 19.53 -12.40
CA GLN A 485 2.79 19.54 -10.95
C GLN A 485 4.22 19.19 -10.51
N GLN A 486 5.08 18.72 -11.42
CA GLN A 486 6.49 18.42 -11.12
C GLN A 486 7.35 19.68 -11.29
N PRO A 487 8.25 20.01 -10.34
CA PRO A 487 9.22 21.11 -10.51
C PRO A 487 10.09 20.84 -11.74
N GLN A 488 10.17 21.80 -12.67
CA GLN A 488 11.06 21.72 -13.82
C GLN A 488 12.51 21.63 -13.34
N GLN A 489 13.16 20.48 -13.52
CA GLN A 489 14.63 20.41 -13.41
C GLN A 489 15.24 21.07 -14.65
N PRO A 490 16.09 22.10 -14.50
CA PRO A 490 16.71 22.74 -15.64
C PRO A 490 17.82 21.85 -16.21
N GLY A 491 17.66 21.40 -17.46
CA GLY A 491 18.74 20.88 -18.29
C GLY A 491 18.88 19.36 -18.32
N GLN A 492 18.00 18.68 -19.04
CA GLN A 492 18.38 17.47 -19.76
C GLN A 492 18.33 17.79 -21.25
N ALA A 493 19.51 18.01 -21.84
CA ALA A 493 19.65 18.01 -23.29
C ALA A 493 19.21 16.63 -23.81
N PRO A 494 18.57 16.55 -25.00
CA PRO A 494 18.20 15.27 -25.57
C PRO A 494 19.46 14.38 -25.72
N PRO A 495 19.36 13.06 -25.52
CA PRO A 495 20.49 12.17 -25.69
C PRO A 495 21.03 12.32 -27.12
N GLN A 496 22.27 12.79 -27.25
CA GLN A 496 23.00 12.72 -28.50
C GLN A 496 23.08 11.23 -28.89
N GLN A 497 22.33 10.87 -29.93
CA GLN A 497 22.51 9.60 -30.61
C GLN A 497 23.98 9.54 -31.03
N HIS A 498 24.69 8.53 -30.54
CA HIS A 498 26.05 8.23 -30.95
C HIS A 498 26.01 7.94 -32.46
N GLN A 499 26.40 8.92 -33.28
CA GLN A 499 26.80 8.66 -34.65
C GLN A 499 28.09 7.85 -34.59
N GLN A 500 28.00 6.54 -34.86
CA GLN A 500 29.16 5.76 -35.22
C GLN A 500 29.82 6.42 -36.44
N PRO A 501 31.14 6.71 -36.41
CA PRO A 501 31.82 7.21 -37.59
C PRO A 501 31.78 6.15 -38.71
N PRO A 502 31.73 6.55 -39.98
CA PRO A 502 31.72 5.61 -41.10
C PRO A 502 32.99 4.75 -41.08
N GLN A 503 32.82 3.43 -41.15
CA GLN A 503 33.92 2.51 -41.39
C GLN A 503 34.50 2.78 -42.78
N THR A 504 35.74 3.26 -42.83
CA THR A 504 36.55 3.31 -44.04
C THR A 504 36.90 1.89 -44.47
N PRO A 505 36.65 1.48 -45.73
CA PRO A 505 37.14 0.19 -46.22
C PRO A 505 38.67 0.24 -46.33
N GLN A 506 39.36 -0.60 -45.56
CA GLN A 506 40.79 -0.83 -45.76
C GLN A 506 40.99 -1.69 -47.01
N HIS A 507 41.59 -1.10 -48.04
CA HIS A 507 42.16 -1.82 -49.17
C HIS A 507 43.37 -2.64 -48.70
N GLU A 508 43.33 -3.96 -48.93
CA GLU A 508 44.51 -4.83 -48.91
C GLU A 508 45.51 -4.43 -50.02
N PRO A 509 46.81 -4.28 -49.72
CA PRO A 509 47.84 -4.36 -50.73
C PRO A 509 48.31 -5.82 -50.89
N GLN A 510 48.10 -6.36 -52.08
CA GLN A 510 48.78 -7.55 -52.58
C GLN A 510 50.30 -7.33 -52.60
N SER A 511 51.05 -8.09 -51.81
CA SER A 511 52.50 -8.23 -51.97
C SER A 511 52.79 -9.44 -52.85
N MET A 512 53.19 -9.14 -54.09
CA MET A 512 53.80 -10.09 -55.02
C MET A 512 55.13 -10.60 -54.47
N HIS A 513 55.33 -11.92 -54.59
CA HIS A 513 56.62 -12.57 -54.50
C HIS A 513 57.58 -12.03 -55.58
N ARG A 514 58.80 -11.71 -55.16
CA ARG A 514 60.03 -12.00 -55.92
C ARG A 514 61.20 -12.23 -54.99
#